data_AF-A0A110B3K8-F1
#
_entry.id   AF-A0A110B3K8-F1
#
_cell.length_a   1.000
_cell.length_b   1.000
_cell.length_c   1.000
_cell.angle_alpha   90.00
_cell.angle_beta   90.00
_cell.angle_gamma   90.00
#
_symmetry.space_group_name_H-M   'P 1'
#
loop_
_entity.id
_entity.type
_entity.pdbx_description
1 polymer ?
#
loop_
_entity_poly.entity_id
_entity_poly.type
_entity_poly.pdbx_seq_one_letter_code
_entity_poly.pdbx_strand_id
1 'polypeptide(L)'
;MTLEDFVNVIDDVDEDMIIFQKDNLSIGAEVALFDGEDNVNGVLIKNGVRYVYLLEVFIAKEFINDYVNSLAVKPGSAEIALRLFQYAINDA
;
A
#
# COMPACT_ATOMS: atom_id res chain seq x y z
N MET A 1 -9.82 3.89 -2.20
CA MET A 1 -9.87 2.54 -2.82
C MET A 1 -9.50 1.51 -1.76
N THR A 2 -9.65 0.20 -1.96
CA THR A 2 -9.07 -0.81 -1.04
C THR A 2 -7.62 -1.13 -1.45
N LEU A 3 -6.88 -1.88 -0.62
CA LEU A 3 -5.56 -2.36 -1.01
C LEU A 3 -5.64 -3.39 -2.15
N GLU A 4 -6.71 -4.18 -2.21
CA GLU A 4 -6.95 -5.09 -3.34
C GLU A 4 -7.21 -4.32 -4.64
N ASP A 5 -8.01 -3.26 -4.59
CA ASP A 5 -8.23 -2.38 -5.75
C ASP A 5 -6.90 -1.76 -6.22
N PHE A 6 -6.08 -1.30 -5.27
CA PHE A 6 -4.77 -0.74 -5.54
C PHE A 6 -3.85 -1.74 -6.25
N VAL A 7 -3.77 -2.99 -5.78
CA VAL A 7 -2.96 -4.05 -6.40
C VAL A 7 -3.34 -4.25 -7.87
N ASN A 8 -4.61 -4.10 -8.24
CA ASN A 8 -5.06 -4.28 -9.62
C ASN A 8 -4.63 -3.15 -10.55
N VAL A 9 -4.24 -1.99 -10.02
CA VAL A 9 -3.86 -0.80 -10.80
C VAL A 9 -2.42 -0.36 -10.53
N ILE A 10 -1.67 -1.10 -9.71
CA ILE A 10 -0.38 -0.65 -9.17
C ILE A 10 0.63 -0.30 -10.27
N ASP A 11 0.63 -1.03 -11.38
CA ASP A 11 1.57 -0.81 -12.50
C ASP A 11 1.40 0.58 -13.12
N ASP A 12 0.19 1.15 -13.06
CA ASP A 12 -0.14 2.49 -13.58
C ASP A 12 0.07 3.60 -12.54
N VAL A 13 0.38 3.25 -11.29
CA VAL A 13 0.61 4.23 -10.21
C VAL A 13 2.06 4.72 -10.24
N ASP A 14 2.23 6.03 -10.07
CA ASP A 14 3.53 6.67 -9.94
C ASP A 14 4.33 6.11 -8.74
N GLU A 15 5.60 5.78 -8.98
CA GLU A 15 6.49 5.14 -8.01
C GLU A 15 6.90 6.07 -6.87
N ASP A 16 6.86 7.39 -7.11
CA ASP A 16 7.18 8.42 -6.12
C ASP A 16 6.04 8.66 -5.10
N MET A 17 4.88 8.02 -5.31
CA MET A 17 3.74 8.13 -4.39
C MET A 17 3.91 7.24 -3.16
N ILE A 18 3.22 7.62 -2.08
CA ILE A 18 3.17 6.87 -0.83
C ILE A 18 1.74 6.37 -0.60
N ILE A 19 1.64 5.11 -0.17
CA ILE A 19 0.40 4.45 0.19
C ILE A 19 0.07 4.79 1.65
N PHE A 20 -1.09 5.38 1.86
CA PHE A 20 -1.65 5.62 3.18
C PHE A 20 -2.97 4.89 3.36
N GLN A 21 -3.30 4.53 4.60
CA GLN A 21 -4.60 4.01 4.99
C GLN A 21 -5.36 5.00 5.88
N LYS A 22 -6.64 5.19 5.59
CA LYS A 22 -7.52 6.08 6.33
C LYS A 22 -7.75 5.56 7.75
N ASP A 23 -7.60 6.47 8.71
CA ASP A 23 -7.79 6.30 10.16
C ASP A 23 -6.89 5.26 10.85
N ASN A 24 -6.77 4.02 10.36
CA ASN A 24 -5.94 2.97 10.95
C ASN A 24 -5.34 2.02 9.90
N LEU A 25 -4.34 1.23 10.33
CA LEU A 25 -3.77 0.16 9.52
C LEU A 25 -4.66 -1.09 9.62
N SER A 26 -5.27 -1.47 8.51
CA SER A 26 -6.14 -2.64 8.38
C SER A 26 -6.24 -3.06 6.92
N ILE A 27 -6.33 -4.36 6.64
CA ILE A 27 -6.52 -4.87 5.28
C ILE A 27 -7.80 -4.33 4.61
N GLY A 28 -8.81 -3.96 5.40
CA GLY A 28 -10.06 -3.39 4.92
C GLY A 28 -10.12 -1.86 4.94
N ALA A 29 -9.04 -1.17 5.37
CA ALA A 29 -9.02 0.28 5.41
C ALA A 29 -8.94 0.88 4.00
N GLU A 30 -9.51 2.07 3.84
CA GLU A 30 -9.44 2.81 2.58
C GLU A 30 -8.01 3.29 2.35
N VAL A 31 -7.47 2.97 1.18
CA VAL A 31 -6.19 3.43 0.66
C VAL A 31 -6.35 4.76 -0.07
N ALA A 32 -5.41 5.65 0.21
CA ALA A 32 -5.17 6.89 -0.50
C ALA A 32 -3.67 7.01 -0.86
N LEU A 33 -3.39 7.69 -1.97
CA LEU A 33 -2.04 7.93 -2.47
C LEU A 33 -1.72 9.41 -2.32
N PHE A 34 -0.57 9.71 -1.74
CA PHE A 34 -0.09 11.08 -1.57
C PHE A 34 1.40 11.19 -1.86
N ASP A 35 1.81 12.38 -2.25
CA ASP A 35 3.18 12.83 -2.32
C ASP A 35 3.81 12.91 -0.91
N GLY A 36 5.10 12.58 -0.80
CA GLY A 36 5.79 12.38 0.48
C GLY A 36 6.08 13.62 1.32
N GLU A 37 5.63 14.81 0.91
CA GLU A 37 6.02 16.08 1.54
C GLU A 37 5.28 16.39 2.84
N ASP A 38 4.10 15.79 3.08
CA ASP A 38 3.17 16.22 4.14
C ASP A 38 3.01 15.25 5.34
N ASN A 39 3.86 14.23 5.46
CA ASN A 39 3.73 13.26 6.57
C ASN A 39 4.56 13.67 7.81
N VAL A 40 3.94 13.59 9.00
CA VAL A 40 4.62 13.79 10.29
C VAL A 40 4.49 12.51 11.09
N ASN A 41 5.62 11.85 11.39
CA ASN A 41 5.68 10.57 12.11
C ASN A 41 4.76 9.49 11.49
N GLY A 42 4.70 9.42 10.16
CA GLY A 42 3.83 8.45 9.48
C GLY A 42 2.34 8.74 9.58
N VAL A 43 1.95 9.97 9.94
CA VAL A 43 0.55 10.42 9.94
C VAL A 43 0.42 11.67 9.07
N LEU A 44 -0.59 11.66 8.21
CA LEU A 44 -0.99 12.77 7.36
C LEU A 44 -2.42 13.18 7.73
N ILE A 45 -2.67 14.49 7.86
CA ILE A 45 -4.03 15.03 8.05
C ILE A 45 -4.38 15.87 6.82
N LYS A 46 -5.31 15.38 6.00
CA LYS A 46 -5.75 16.08 4.79
C LYS A 46 -7.26 16.28 4.83
N ASN A 47 -7.71 17.52 4.73
CA ASN A 47 -9.14 17.91 4.84
C ASN A 47 -9.84 17.39 6.12
N GLY A 48 -9.13 17.36 7.25
CA GLY A 48 -9.66 16.85 8.52
C GLY A 48 -9.76 15.32 8.62
N VAL A 49 -9.30 14.58 7.60
CA VAL A 49 -9.22 13.12 7.62
C VAL A 49 -7.79 12.70 7.97
N ARG A 50 -7.68 11.74 8.88
CA ARG A 50 -6.41 11.14 9.29
C ARG A 50 -6.04 10.01 8.33
N TYR A 51 -4.80 10.00 7.89
CA TYR A 51 -4.20 8.97 7.06
C TYR A 51 -2.92 8.47 7.75
N VAL A 52 -2.76 7.15 7.81
CA VAL A 52 -1.62 6.47 8.42
C VAL A 52 -0.77 5.90 7.31
N TYR A 53 0.52 6.19 7.36
CA TYR A 53 1.51 5.66 6.44
C TYR A 53 1.47 4.14 6.44
N LEU A 54 1.40 3.54 5.26
CA LEU A 54 1.58 2.10 5.08
C LEU A 54 2.98 1.82 4.51
N LEU A 55 3.32 2.41 3.35
CA LEU A 55 4.42 1.94 2.49
C LEU A 55 4.56 2.84 1.25
N GLU A 56 5.77 3.04 0.71
CA GLU A 56 5.99 3.66 -0.61
C GLU A 56 5.59 2.77 -1.80
N VAL A 57 5.08 3.37 -2.88
CA VAL A 57 4.63 2.62 -4.07
C VAL A 57 5.76 1.83 -4.72
N PHE A 58 6.98 2.39 -4.83
CA PHE A 58 8.10 1.67 -5.42
C PHE A 58 8.45 0.37 -4.66
N ILE A 59 8.43 0.41 -3.32
CA ILE A 59 8.66 -0.78 -2.49
C ILE A 59 7.51 -1.77 -2.66
N ALA A 60 6.26 -1.28 -2.73
CA ALA A 60 5.11 -2.14 -2.99
C ALA A 60 5.24 -2.89 -4.33
N LYS A 61 5.67 -2.21 -5.40
CA LYS A 61 5.92 -2.83 -6.71
C LYS A 61 7.02 -3.88 -6.64
N GLU A 62 8.14 -3.54 -6.01
CA GLU A 62 9.28 -4.46 -5.84
C GLU A 62 8.84 -5.73 -5.11
N PHE A 63 8.19 -5.58 -3.95
CA PHE A 63 7.68 -6.71 -3.17
C PHE A 63 6.71 -7.58 -3.96
N ILE A 64 5.72 -6.97 -4.64
CA ILE A 64 4.71 -7.74 -5.39
C ILE A 64 5.37 -8.51 -6.53
N ASN A 65 6.28 -7.88 -7.26
CA ASN A 65 6.99 -8.50 -8.35
C ASN A 65 7.80 -9.71 -7.84
N ASP A 66 8.57 -9.53 -6.76
CA ASP A 66 9.37 -10.61 -6.17
C ASP A 66 8.48 -11.74 -5.63
N TYR A 67 7.41 -11.39 -4.94
CA TYR A 67 6.46 -12.36 -4.39
C TYR A 67 5.80 -13.18 -5.48
N VAL A 68 5.24 -12.55 -6.52
CA VAL A 68 4.57 -13.25 -7.62
C VAL A 68 5.54 -14.12 -8.39
N ASN A 69 6.77 -13.65 -8.65
CA ASN A 69 7.80 -14.41 -9.35
C ASN A 69 8.37 -15.58 -8.52
N SER A 70 8.20 -15.56 -7.20
CA SER A 70 8.62 -16.66 -6.31
C SER A 70 7.66 -17.85 -6.31
N LEU A 71 6.45 -17.70 -6.84
CA LEU A 71 5.39 -18.70 -6.78
C LEU A 71 5.24 -19.46 -8.10
N ALA A 72 4.94 -20.76 -7.99
CA ALA A 72 4.65 -21.60 -9.16
C ALA A 72 3.29 -21.28 -9.82
N VAL A 73 2.38 -20.66 -9.08
CA VAL A 73 1.04 -20.27 -9.53
C VAL A 73 0.82 -18.81 -9.15
N LYS A 74 0.28 -18.01 -10.09
CA LYS A 74 0.01 -16.60 -9.84
C LYS A 74 -1.10 -16.45 -8.79
N PRO A 75 -0.86 -15.74 -7.67
CA PRO A 75 -1.87 -15.49 -6.64
C PRO A 75 -2.93 -14.51 -7.14
N GLY A 76 -4.09 -14.51 -6.49
CA GLY A 76 -5.15 -13.53 -6.74
C GLY A 76 -4.85 -12.16 -6.10
N SER A 77 -5.54 -11.12 -6.55
CA SER A 77 -5.41 -9.75 -6.03
C SER A 77 -5.59 -9.65 -4.51
N ALA A 78 -6.61 -10.34 -3.97
CA ALA A 78 -6.86 -10.38 -2.53
C ALA A 78 -5.70 -11.00 -1.73
N GLU A 79 -5.06 -12.04 -2.26
CA GLU A 79 -3.92 -12.70 -1.62
C GLU A 79 -2.67 -11.83 -1.69
N ILE A 80 -2.40 -11.21 -2.84
CA ILE A 80 -1.31 -10.24 -3.00
C ILE A 80 -1.50 -9.07 -2.03
N ALA A 81 -2.71 -8.51 -1.94
CA ALA A 81 -3.02 -7.40 -1.03
C ALA A 81 -2.79 -7.80 0.44
N LEU A 82 -3.23 -9.00 0.84
CA LEU A 82 -3.00 -9.50 2.20
C LEU A 82 -1.50 -9.64 2.50
N ARG A 83 -0.72 -10.18 1.56
CA ARG A 83 0.73 -10.36 1.72
C ARG A 83 1.48 -9.04 1.74
N LEU A 84 1.09 -8.08 0.90
CA LEU A 84 1.64 -6.72 0.90
C LEU A 84 1.35 -6.01 2.22
N PHE A 85 0.11 -6.10 2.72
CA PHE A 85 -0.24 -5.52 4.02
C PHE A 85 0.58 -6.14 5.15
N GLN A 86 0.72 -7.47 5.17
CA GLN A 86 1.55 -8.17 6.16
C GLN A 86 3.01 -7.77 6.07
N TYR A 87 3.55 -7.59 4.87
CA TYR A 87 4.91 -7.11 4.66
C TYR A 87 5.08 -5.71 5.28
N ALA A 88 4.21 -4.76 4.89
CA ALA A 88 4.28 -3.38 5.36
C ALA A 88 4.19 -3.22 6.88
N ILE A 89 3.33 -4.00 7.58
CA ILE A 89 3.18 -3.86 9.04
C ILE A 89 4.23 -4.62 9.85
N ASN A 90 4.95 -5.56 9.25
CA ASN A 90 5.99 -6.35 9.93
C ASN A 90 7.41 -5.80 9.69
N ASP A 91 7.60 -5.04 8.61
CA ASP A 91 8.85 -4.32 8.30
C ASP A 91 8.92 -2.93 8.96
N ALA A 92 7.82 -2.51 9.62
CA ALA A 92 7.69 -1.25 10.36
C ALA A 92 8.24 -1.30 11.80
#